data_AF-X8DYP9-F1
#
_entry.id   AF-X8DYP9-F1
#
_cell.length_a   1.000
_cell.length_b   1.000
_cell.length_c   1.000
_cell.angle_alpha   90.00
_cell.angle_beta   90.00
_cell.angle_gamma   90.00
#
_symmetry.space_group_name_H-M   'P 1'
#
loop_
_entity.id
_entity.type
_entity.pdbx_description
1 polymer ?
#
loop_
_entity_poly.entity_id
_entity_poly.type
_entity_poly.pdbx_seq_one_letter_code
_entity_poly.pdbx_strand_id
1 'polypeptide(L)'
;MQRFDEVADRVDDQGLSNLADDLAAVVQLLHRETVVTRYLTVPGEDAGPRIRLLERLVADKVGEPALKVLQAAVTEHWSASSDLVDAVEHLARQALLARAERAGQVDDVEDQLFRFSRVLAAQPRLALLLGDYGTPADRRVELLRNVLDRAGASTRSRRLCWRRRCNCCAANRLRRRCSNLPKWR
;
A
#
# COMPACT_ATOMS: atom_id res chain seq x y z
N MET A 1 15.67 5.93 3.46
CA MET A 1 14.45 5.60 4.24
C MET A 1 13.96 6.76 5.10
N GLN A 2 14.80 7.39 5.93
CA GLN A 2 14.41 8.52 6.80
C GLN A 2 13.61 9.64 6.09
N ARG A 3 13.97 9.98 4.85
CA ARG A 3 13.25 11.01 4.08
C ARG A 3 11.80 10.63 3.76
N PHE A 4 11.52 9.35 3.56
CA PHE A 4 10.16 8.88 3.30
C PHE A 4 9.28 9.05 4.53
N ASP A 5 9.76 8.65 5.71
CA ASP A 5 9.01 8.77 6.97
C ASP A 5 8.64 10.25 7.25
N GLU A 6 9.61 11.16 7.08
CA GLU A 6 9.38 12.61 7.20
C GLU A 6 8.31 13.15 6.24
N VAL A 7 8.25 12.63 5.02
CA VAL A 7 7.27 13.04 4.00
C VAL A 7 5.91 12.43 4.32
N ALA A 8 5.87 11.14 4.65
CA ALA A 8 4.67 10.41 5.00
C ALA A 8 3.95 11.06 6.20
N ASP A 9 4.69 11.44 7.24
CA ASP A 9 4.15 12.09 8.44
C ASP A 9 3.50 13.45 8.19
N ARG A 10 3.80 14.11 7.07
CA ARG A 10 3.30 15.45 6.73
C ARG A 10 2.10 15.45 5.78
N VAL A 11 1.84 14.33 5.10
CA VAL A 11 0.70 14.21 4.18
C VAL A 11 -0.49 13.55 4.88
N ASP A 12 -1.70 13.77 4.38
CA ASP A 12 -2.92 13.10 4.84
C ASP A 12 -3.13 11.75 4.11
N ASP A 13 -4.24 11.07 4.39
CA ASP A 13 -4.53 9.73 3.81
C ASP A 13 -4.68 9.77 2.28
N GLN A 14 -5.24 10.85 1.74
CA GLN A 14 -5.31 11.06 0.30
C GLN A 14 -3.92 11.33 -0.27
N GLY A 15 -3.11 12.14 0.40
CA GLY A 15 -1.73 12.42 0.05
C GLY A 15 -0.86 11.17 0.04
N LEU A 16 -1.05 10.23 0.98
CA LEU A 16 -0.38 8.92 0.95
C LEU A 16 -0.80 8.06 -0.25
N SER A 17 -2.08 8.11 -0.63
CA SER A 17 -2.57 7.41 -1.83
C SER A 17 -1.93 7.99 -3.10
N ASN A 18 -1.92 9.32 -3.22
CA ASN A 18 -1.29 10.01 -4.35
C ASN A 18 0.22 9.74 -4.40
N LEU A 19 0.90 9.75 -3.25
CA LEU A 19 2.33 9.42 -3.15
C LEU A 19 2.61 8.00 -3.65
N ALA A 20 1.79 7.02 -3.25
CA ALA A 20 1.92 5.65 -3.72
C ALA A 20 1.73 5.54 -5.25
N ASP A 21 0.70 6.19 -5.79
CA ASP A 21 0.39 6.18 -7.22
C ASP A 21 1.49 6.85 -8.04
N ASP A 22 2.00 8.00 -7.58
CA ASP A 22 3.10 8.73 -8.22
C ASP A 22 4.39 7.89 -8.25
N LEU A 23 4.77 7.30 -7.11
CA LEU A 23 5.96 6.44 -7.04
C LEU A 23 5.80 5.19 -7.92
N ALA A 24 4.62 4.58 -7.96
CA ALA A 24 4.34 3.44 -8.83
C ALA A 24 4.40 3.84 -10.33
N ALA A 25 3.93 5.02 -10.69
CA ALA A 25 4.04 5.54 -12.05
C ALA A 25 5.51 5.76 -12.46
N VAL A 26 6.34 6.25 -11.52
CA VAL A 26 7.78 6.39 -11.76
C VAL A 26 8.48 5.04 -11.87
N VAL A 27 8.10 4.03 -11.08
CA VAL A 27 8.60 2.64 -11.26
C VAL A 27 8.34 2.14 -12.69
N GLN A 28 7.12 2.35 -13.22
CA GLN A 28 6.81 1.99 -14.60
C GLN A 28 7.63 2.77 -15.63
N LEU A 29 7.96 4.03 -15.37
CA LEU A 29 8.86 4.82 -16.21
C LEU A 29 10.28 4.23 -16.18
N LEU A 30 10.83 3.96 -14.99
CA LEU A 30 12.19 3.44 -14.82
C LEU A 30 12.38 2.04 -15.40
N HIS A 31 11.36 1.19 -15.36
CA HIS A 31 11.39 -0.11 -16.04
C HIS A 31 11.46 0.02 -17.56
N ARG A 32 10.76 1.01 -18.14
CA ARG A 32 10.76 1.25 -19.60
C ARG A 32 12.05 1.90 -20.06
N GLU A 33 12.54 2.89 -19.33
CA GLU A 33 13.66 3.74 -19.71
C GLU A 33 14.98 3.27 -19.07
N THR A 34 15.45 2.07 -19.44
CA THR A 34 16.63 1.44 -18.84
C THR A 34 17.92 2.29 -18.90
N VAL A 35 18.08 3.11 -19.94
CA VAL A 35 19.24 4.02 -20.08
C VAL A 35 19.19 5.14 -19.03
N VAL A 36 18.00 5.68 -18.78
CA VAL A 36 17.78 6.70 -17.74
C VAL A 36 18.07 6.10 -16.37
N THR A 37 17.51 4.92 -16.08
CA THR A 37 17.71 4.23 -14.81
C THR A 37 19.19 3.96 -14.56
N ARG A 38 19.92 3.49 -15.60
CA ARG A 38 21.37 3.32 -15.51
C ARG A 38 22.06 4.61 -15.12
N TYR A 39 21.75 5.72 -15.78
CA TYR A 39 22.33 7.03 -15.49
C TYR A 39 22.05 7.50 -14.07
N LEU A 40 20.82 7.32 -13.58
CA LEU A 40 20.42 7.69 -12.21
C LEU A 40 21.15 6.87 -11.13
N THR A 41 21.67 5.69 -11.48
CA THR A 41 22.43 4.84 -10.56
C THR A 41 23.95 4.94 -10.71
N VAL A 42 24.47 5.77 -11.63
CA VAL A 42 25.92 5.94 -11.79
C VAL A 42 26.52 6.53 -10.50
N PRO A 43 27.49 5.85 -9.86
CA PRO A 43 28.17 6.38 -8.68
C PRO A 43 28.94 7.66 -9.04
N GLY A 44 28.89 8.66 -8.17
CA GLY A 44 29.61 9.91 -8.34
C GLY A 44 29.49 10.80 -7.11
N GLU A 45 30.50 11.62 -6.87
CA GLU A 45 30.54 12.54 -5.71
C GLU A 45 29.46 13.62 -5.79
N ASP A 46 29.10 14.07 -7.02
CA ASP A 46 28.03 15.04 -7.25
C ASP A 46 26.76 14.37 -7.78
N ALA A 47 25.69 14.38 -6.98
CA ALA A 47 24.37 13.90 -7.37
C ALA A 47 23.55 14.94 -8.18
N GLY A 48 24.01 16.19 -8.28
CA GLY A 48 23.30 17.30 -8.92
C GLY A 48 22.84 17.03 -10.35
N PRO A 49 23.67 16.46 -11.26
CA PRO A 49 23.24 16.09 -12.61
C PRO A 49 22.10 15.06 -12.62
N ARG A 50 22.13 14.07 -11.71
CA ARG A 50 21.11 13.03 -11.58
C ARG A 50 19.78 13.62 -11.09
N ILE A 51 19.85 14.49 -10.08
CA ILE A 51 18.68 15.22 -9.55
C ILE A 51 18.04 16.07 -10.65
N ARG A 52 18.81 16.87 -11.39
CA ARG A 52 18.28 17.70 -12.50
C ARG A 52 17.68 16.88 -13.64
N LEU A 53 18.21 15.68 -13.90
CA LEU A 53 17.61 14.77 -14.86
C LEU A 53 16.25 14.26 -14.36
N LEU A 54 16.21 13.76 -13.11
CA LEU A 54 14.98 13.30 -12.47
C LEU A 54 13.90 14.39 -12.49
N GLU A 55 14.22 15.59 -12.03
CA GLU A 55 13.29 16.73 -11.97
C GLU A 55 12.69 17.03 -13.35
N ARG A 56 13.50 17.05 -14.41
CA ARG A 56 13.00 17.28 -15.77
C ARG A 56 12.11 16.16 -16.29
N LEU A 57 12.36 14.91 -15.89
CA LEU A 57 11.58 13.76 -16.33
C LEU A 57 10.19 13.71 -15.68
N VAL A 58 10.09 14.09 -14.41
CA VAL A 58 8.85 14.00 -13.62
C VAL A 58 8.18 15.35 -13.38
N ALA A 59 8.73 16.43 -13.95
CA ALA A 59 8.17 17.78 -13.88
C ALA A 59 6.68 17.79 -14.24
N ASP A 60 5.86 18.36 -13.36
CA ASP A 60 4.41 18.47 -13.50
C ASP A 60 3.66 17.13 -13.64
N LYS A 61 4.34 15.99 -13.40
CA LYS A 61 3.75 14.64 -13.47
C LYS A 61 3.50 14.01 -12.11
N VAL A 62 4.26 14.41 -11.11
CA VAL A 62 4.17 13.88 -9.73
C VAL A 62 4.02 15.03 -8.74
N GLY A 63 3.41 14.73 -7.60
CA GLY A 63 3.30 15.67 -6.49
C GLY A 63 4.66 15.96 -5.83
N GLU A 64 4.72 17.10 -5.14
CA GLU A 64 5.88 17.52 -4.34
C GLU A 64 6.37 16.43 -3.34
N PRO A 65 5.49 15.69 -2.64
CA PRO A 65 5.92 14.59 -1.76
C PRO A 65 6.72 13.51 -2.50
N ALA A 66 6.26 13.08 -3.66
CA ALA A 66 6.93 12.06 -4.47
C ALA A 66 8.27 12.56 -5.00
N LEU A 67 8.30 13.79 -5.51
CA LEU A 67 9.55 14.41 -5.98
C LEU A 67 10.62 14.45 -4.89
N LYS A 68 10.26 14.84 -3.66
CA LYS A 68 11.18 14.86 -2.51
C LYS A 68 11.74 13.49 -2.16
N VAL A 69 10.93 12.44 -2.23
CA VAL A 69 11.35 11.06 -1.97
C VAL A 69 12.28 10.57 -3.08
N LEU A 70 11.95 10.85 -4.34
CA LEU A 70 12.75 10.46 -5.50
C LEU A 70 14.10 11.17 -5.54
N GLN A 71 14.14 12.47 -5.21
CA GLN A 71 15.38 13.23 -5.09
C GLN A 71 16.33 12.58 -4.07
N ALA A 72 15.81 12.16 -2.91
CA ALA A 72 16.62 11.42 -1.94
C ALA A 72 17.07 10.06 -2.49
N ALA A 73 16.18 9.29 -3.12
CA ALA A 73 16.51 7.98 -3.67
C ALA A 73 17.65 8.04 -4.73
N VAL A 74 17.69 9.06 -5.57
CA VAL A 74 18.76 9.20 -6.59
C VAL A 74 20.09 9.69 -6.02
N THR A 75 20.12 10.19 -4.78
CA THR A 75 21.38 10.54 -4.08
C THR A 75 22.05 9.35 -3.42
N GLU A 76 21.32 8.25 -3.24
CA GLU A 76 21.84 7.02 -2.65
C GLU A 76 22.79 6.27 -3.58
N HIS A 77 23.55 5.36 -2.97
CA HIS A 77 24.44 4.44 -3.69
C HIS A 77 23.72 3.10 -3.92
N TRP A 78 23.66 2.69 -5.18
CA TRP A 78 22.97 1.47 -5.61
C TRP A 78 23.97 0.45 -6.15
N SER A 79 23.78 -0.83 -5.83
CA SER A 79 24.69 -1.88 -6.28
C SER A 79 24.38 -2.28 -7.73
N ALA A 80 23.11 -2.23 -8.11
CA ALA A 80 22.63 -2.41 -9.46
C ALA A 80 21.57 -1.35 -9.82
N SER A 81 21.38 -1.13 -11.12
CA SER A 81 20.34 -0.21 -11.61
C SER A 81 18.93 -0.64 -11.23
N SER A 82 18.69 -1.95 -11.08
CA SER A 82 17.42 -2.51 -10.60
C SER A 82 17.13 -2.12 -9.15
N ASP A 83 18.15 -1.98 -8.31
CA ASP A 83 17.96 -1.75 -6.87
C ASP A 83 17.25 -0.41 -6.59
N LEU A 84 17.54 0.62 -7.41
CA LEU A 84 16.81 1.89 -7.34
C LEU A 84 15.32 1.68 -7.62
N VAL A 85 14.99 0.88 -8.64
CA VAL A 85 13.60 0.61 -9.03
C VAL A 85 12.88 -0.17 -7.93
N ASP A 86 13.53 -1.21 -7.40
CA ASP A 86 13.00 -2.04 -6.30
C ASP A 86 12.77 -1.21 -5.03
N ALA A 87 13.68 -0.27 -4.74
CA ALA A 87 13.54 0.63 -3.61
C ALA A 87 12.38 1.62 -3.78
N VAL A 88 12.22 2.23 -4.95
CA VAL A 88 11.08 3.14 -5.22
C VAL A 88 9.76 2.36 -5.17
N GLU A 89 9.72 1.13 -5.69
CA GLU A 89 8.56 0.25 -5.58
C GLU A 89 8.24 -0.12 -4.13
N HIS A 90 9.27 -0.41 -3.32
CA HIS A 90 9.12 -0.65 -1.89
C HIS A 90 8.51 0.56 -1.18
N LEU A 91 8.99 1.78 -1.47
CA LEU A 91 8.46 3.02 -0.89
C LEU A 91 7.00 3.28 -1.30
N ALA A 92 6.62 2.97 -2.54
CA ALA A 92 5.23 3.04 -2.98
C ALA A 92 4.33 2.09 -2.16
N ARG A 93 4.78 0.85 -1.92
CA ARG A 93 4.06 -0.11 -1.04
C ARG A 93 4.00 0.39 0.41
N GLN A 94 5.08 0.96 0.94
CA GLN A 94 5.10 1.52 2.28
C GLN A 94 4.10 2.68 2.44
N ALA A 95 3.93 3.53 1.41
CA ALA A 95 2.91 4.60 1.44
C ALA A 95 1.49 4.04 1.55
N LEU A 96 1.16 2.97 0.83
CA LEU A 96 -0.14 2.29 0.94
C LEU A 96 -0.34 1.65 2.32
N LEU A 97 0.70 1.04 2.89
CA LEU A 97 0.64 0.44 4.21
C LEU A 97 0.49 1.50 5.31
N ALA A 98 1.22 2.61 5.23
CA ALA A 98 1.08 3.74 6.14
C ALA A 98 -0.35 4.32 6.11
N ARG A 99 -0.98 4.37 4.94
CA ARG A 99 -2.38 4.78 4.81
C ARG A 99 -3.32 3.80 5.51
N ALA A 100 -3.10 2.49 5.28
CA ALA A 100 -3.91 1.45 5.93
C ALA A 100 -3.74 1.47 7.46
N GLU A 101 -2.55 1.74 7.96
CA GLU A 101 -2.26 1.91 9.38
C GLU A 101 -3.03 3.09 9.99
N ARG A 102 -2.99 4.26 9.35
CA ARG A 102 -3.76 5.43 9.80
C ARG A 102 -5.26 5.21 9.79
N ALA A 103 -5.76 4.47 8.81
CA ALA A 103 -7.17 4.11 8.72
C ALA A 103 -7.59 2.99 9.71
N GLY A 104 -6.64 2.38 10.45
CA GLY A 104 -6.91 1.24 11.31
C GLY A 104 -7.30 -0.03 10.55
N GLN A 105 -6.82 -0.18 9.32
CA GLN A 105 -7.19 -1.23 8.35
C GLN A 105 -6.09 -2.30 8.17
N VAL A 106 -5.02 -2.29 8.96
CA VAL A 106 -3.89 -3.23 8.80
C VAL A 106 -4.36 -4.69 8.88
N ASP A 107 -5.15 -5.03 9.91
CA ASP A 107 -5.70 -6.38 10.08
C ASP A 107 -6.57 -6.79 8.87
N ASP A 108 -7.36 -5.86 8.33
CA ASP A 108 -8.21 -6.10 7.17
C ASP A 108 -7.40 -6.33 5.89
N VAL A 109 -6.32 -5.57 5.70
CA VAL A 109 -5.40 -5.73 4.57
C VAL A 109 -4.65 -7.06 4.69
N GLU A 110 -4.15 -7.40 5.87
CA GLU A 110 -3.47 -8.68 6.13
C GLU A 110 -4.39 -9.86 5.80
N ASP A 111 -5.61 -9.86 6.32
CA ASP A 111 -6.62 -10.89 6.05
C ASP A 111 -6.91 -11.04 4.55
N GLN A 112 -6.99 -9.92 3.83
CA GLN A 112 -7.21 -9.92 2.38
C GLN A 112 -6.03 -10.49 1.61
N LEU A 113 -4.80 -10.09 1.95
CA LEU A 113 -3.57 -10.60 1.34
C LEU A 113 -3.40 -12.09 1.61
N PHE A 114 -3.67 -12.55 2.82
CA PHE A 114 -3.61 -13.96 3.19
C PHE A 114 -4.68 -14.79 2.47
N ARG A 115 -5.89 -14.26 2.33
CA ARG A 115 -6.93 -14.93 1.54
C ARG A 115 -6.53 -15.03 0.07
N PHE A 116 -6.00 -13.95 -0.49
CA PHE A 116 -5.57 -13.94 -1.89
C PHE A 116 -4.39 -14.89 -2.14
N SER A 117 -3.43 -14.97 -1.22
CA SER A 117 -2.32 -15.93 -1.34
C SER A 117 -2.81 -17.39 -1.38
N ARG A 118 -3.85 -17.74 -0.61
CA ARG A 118 -4.51 -19.06 -0.70
C ARG A 118 -5.20 -19.31 -2.04
N VAL A 119 -5.82 -18.28 -2.63
CA VAL A 119 -6.40 -18.37 -3.98
C VAL A 119 -5.32 -18.66 -5.01
N LEU A 120 -4.18 -17.94 -4.96
CA LEU A 120 -3.04 -18.18 -5.84
C LEU A 120 -2.46 -19.58 -5.68
N ALA A 121 -2.31 -20.06 -4.44
CA ALA A 121 -1.82 -21.41 -4.16
C ALA A 121 -2.77 -22.50 -4.69
N ALA A 122 -4.08 -22.28 -4.61
CA ALA A 122 -5.08 -23.21 -5.13
C ALA A 122 -5.24 -23.16 -6.66
N GLN A 123 -4.77 -22.08 -7.31
CA GLN A 123 -4.93 -21.86 -8.75
C GLN A 123 -3.57 -21.56 -9.41
N PRO A 124 -2.69 -22.57 -9.63
CA PRO A 124 -1.35 -22.35 -10.20
C PRO A 124 -1.37 -21.66 -11.57
N ARG A 125 -2.40 -21.92 -12.39
CA ARG A 125 -2.56 -21.25 -13.69
C ARG A 125 -2.77 -19.74 -13.54
N LEU A 126 -3.50 -19.29 -12.51
CA LEU A 126 -3.68 -17.87 -12.23
C LEU A 126 -2.35 -17.23 -11.83
N ALA A 127 -1.60 -17.87 -10.94
CA ALA A 127 -0.27 -17.41 -10.55
C ALA A 127 0.68 -17.28 -11.75
N LEU A 128 0.64 -18.26 -12.67
CA LEU A 128 1.42 -18.23 -13.91
C LEU A 128 1.03 -17.05 -14.82
N LEU A 129 -0.27 -16.81 -15.02
CA LEU A 129 -0.74 -15.69 -15.84
C LEU A 129 -0.41 -14.32 -15.22
N LEU A 130 -0.48 -14.19 -13.90
CA LEU A 130 -0.11 -12.96 -13.19
C LEU A 130 1.41 -12.73 -13.15
N GLY A 131 2.20 -13.80 -13.21
CA GLY A 131 3.67 -13.76 -13.26
C GLY A 131 4.25 -13.62 -14.68
N ASP A 132 3.43 -13.59 -15.73
CA ASP A 132 3.91 -13.46 -17.11
C ASP A 132 4.28 -12.01 -17.46
N TYR A 133 5.54 -11.65 -17.24
CA TYR A 133 6.08 -10.34 -17.59
C TYR A 133 6.21 -10.08 -19.10
N GLY A 134 6.00 -11.09 -19.96
CA GLY A 134 5.90 -10.91 -21.41
C GLY A 134 4.57 -10.29 -21.86
N THR A 135 3.51 -10.47 -21.06
CA THR A 135 2.21 -9.85 -21.28
C THR A 135 2.22 -8.37 -20.83
N PRO A 136 1.51 -7.44 -21.50
CA PRO A 136 1.39 -6.06 -21.01
C PRO A 136 0.80 -5.98 -19.59
N ALA A 137 1.36 -5.12 -18.73
CA ALA A 137 0.96 -5.02 -17.32
C ALA A 137 -0.54 -4.73 -17.15
N ASP A 138 -1.13 -3.89 -18.00
CA ASP A 138 -2.55 -3.53 -17.95
C ASP A 138 -3.46 -4.76 -18.05
N ARG A 139 -3.09 -5.76 -18.87
CA ARG A 139 -3.84 -7.01 -19.02
C ARG A 139 -3.76 -7.87 -17.76
N ARG A 140 -2.61 -7.89 -17.09
CA ARG A 140 -2.46 -8.60 -15.80
C ARG A 140 -3.23 -7.90 -14.69
N VAL A 141 -3.21 -6.57 -14.67
CA VAL A 141 -4.00 -5.76 -13.71
C VAL A 141 -5.50 -5.97 -13.95
N GLU A 142 -5.95 -6.01 -15.20
CA GLU A 142 -7.34 -6.34 -15.56
C GLU A 142 -7.73 -7.74 -15.10
N LEU A 143 -6.89 -8.75 -15.32
CA LEU A 143 -7.09 -10.11 -14.81
C LEU A 143 -7.21 -10.12 -13.28
N LEU A 144 -6.31 -9.43 -12.59
CA LEU A 144 -6.34 -9.33 -11.13
C LEU A 144 -7.65 -8.72 -10.63
N ARG A 145 -8.08 -7.58 -11.20
CA ARG A 145 -9.35 -6.93 -10.85
C ARG A 145 -10.54 -7.88 -11.04
N ASN A 146 -10.60 -8.56 -12.18
CA ASN A 146 -11.65 -9.54 -12.47
C ASN A 146 -11.69 -10.69 -11.45
N VAL A 147 -10.52 -11.17 -10.98
CA VAL A 147 -10.44 -12.20 -9.93
C VAL A 147 -10.91 -11.66 -8.58
N LEU A 148 -10.45 -10.47 -8.20
CA LEU A 148 -10.82 -9.84 -6.94
C LEU A 148 -12.31 -9.50 -6.86
N ASP A 149 -12.92 -9.02 -7.95
CA ASP A 149 -14.35 -8.72 -8.02
C ASP A 149 -15.19 -9.99 -7.81
N ARG A 150 -14.78 -11.10 -8.43
CA ARG A 150 -15.45 -12.40 -8.27
C ARG A 150 -15.26 -12.98 -6.87
N ALA A 151 -14.07 -12.84 -6.29
CA ALA A 151 -13.79 -13.29 -4.92
C ALA A 151 -14.53 -12.43 -3.88
N GLY A 152 -14.65 -11.12 -4.12
CA GLY A 152 -15.40 -10.17 -3.30
C GLY A 152 -16.91 -10.36 -3.40
N ALA A 153 -17.44 -10.66 -4.58
CA ALA A 153 -18.85 -11.01 -4.79
C ALA A 153 -19.24 -12.32 -4.06
N SER A 154 -18.31 -13.28 -4.00
CA SER A 154 -18.46 -14.53 -3.23
C SER A 154 -18.48 -14.32 -1.70
N THR A 155 -18.05 -13.16 -1.21
CA THR A 155 -17.75 -12.95 0.22
C THR A 155 -18.45 -11.71 0.78
N ARG A 156 -19.69 -11.44 0.36
CA ARG A 156 -20.64 -10.68 1.18
C ARG A 156 -21.34 -11.62 2.17
N SER A 157 -20.55 -12.32 2.99
CA SER A 157 -21.09 -13.16 4.06
C SER A 157 -20.22 -13.11 5.29
N ARG A 158 -20.81 -12.56 6.36
CA ARG A 158 -20.48 -12.77 7.77
C ARG A 158 -19.13 -12.24 8.26
N ARG A 159 -19.04 -10.92 8.44
CA ARG A 159 -18.50 -10.42 9.71
C ARG A 159 -19.60 -10.44 10.75
N LEU A 160 -19.73 -11.60 11.37
CA LEU A 160 -20.20 -11.73 12.74
C LEU A 160 -19.35 -10.80 13.61
N CYS A 161 -20.03 -9.84 14.25
CA CYS A 161 -19.75 -9.36 15.60
C CYS A 161 -18.29 -9.47 16.06
N TRP A 162 -17.43 -8.55 15.64
CA TRP A 162 -16.19 -8.28 16.35
C TRP A 162 -16.43 -7.18 17.38
N ARG A 163 -16.65 -7.63 18.63
CA ARG A 163 -16.26 -6.95 19.88
C ARG A 163 -16.65 -5.48 20.07
N ARG A 164 -17.95 -5.21 20.25
CA ARG A 164 -18.40 -4.32 21.34
C ARG A 164 -18.86 -5.16 22.53
N ARG A 165 -17.95 -5.39 23.46
CA ARG A 165 -18.27 -5.58 24.88
C ARG A 165 -17.88 -4.23 25.49
N CYS A 166 -18.81 -3.36 25.89
CA CYS A 166 -19.77 -3.57 26.95
C CYS A 166 -21.16 -2.94 26.68
N ASN A 167 -22.16 -3.51 27.37
CA ASN A 167 -23.52 -3.03 27.61
C ASN A 167 -24.59 -3.28 26.54
N CYS A 168 -24.91 -4.56 26.30
CA CYS A 168 -26.27 -4.99 25.98
C CYS A 168 -26.50 -6.43 26.46
N CYS A 169 -26.48 -6.65 27.78
CA CYS A 169 -27.03 -7.85 28.42
C CYS A 169 -27.66 -7.44 29.77
N ALA A 170 -28.70 -6.61 29.73
CA ALA A 170 -29.59 -6.37 30.87
C ALA A 170 -30.89 -5.72 30.40
N ALA A 171 -31.64 -6.40 29.51
CA ALA A 171 -33.01 -6.02 29.24
C ALA A 171 -33.88 -7.26 29.12
N ASN A 172 -34.55 -7.54 30.24
CA ASN A 172 -35.87 -8.13 30.32
C ASN A 172 -35.98 -9.66 30.15
N ARG A 173 -36.22 -10.36 31.27
CA ARG A 173 -37.56 -10.90 31.62
C ARG A 173 -37.45 -11.99 32.68
N LEU A 174 -37.87 -11.72 33.92
CA LEU A 174 -38.64 -12.60 34.80
C LEU A 174 -38.96 -11.90 36.15
N ARG A 175 -40.12 -11.23 36.15
CA ARG A 175 -41.17 -11.17 37.20
C ARG A 175 -40.82 -11.55 38.67
N ARG A 176 -41.21 -10.61 39.55
CA ARG A 176 -41.82 -10.72 40.91
C ARG A 176 -40.90 -10.55 42.14
N ARG A 177 -41.25 -9.52 42.94
CA ARG A 177 -41.05 -9.35 44.40
C ARG A 177 -39.56 -9.26 44.82
N CYS A 178 -39.06 -8.22 45.47
CA CYS A 178 -39.60 -7.53 46.63
C CYS A 178 -39.16 -6.06 46.64
N SER A 179 -40.15 -5.20 46.86
CA SER A 179 -40.05 -3.97 47.62
C SER A 179 -39.47 -4.21 49.03
N ASN A 180 -38.73 -3.21 49.54
CA ASN A 180 -38.28 -2.95 50.93
C ASN A 180 -36.80 -3.23 51.32
N LEU A 181 -36.05 -2.10 51.39
CA LEU A 181 -35.09 -1.66 52.45
C LEU A 181 -33.71 -2.37 52.62
N PRO A 182 -32.67 -1.77 53.26
CA PRO A 182 -32.38 -0.35 53.61
C PRO A 182 -30.95 0.14 53.21
N LYS A 183 -30.68 1.43 53.48
CA LYS A 183 -29.38 2.12 53.38
C LYS A 183 -28.26 1.41 54.16
N TRP A 184 -27.06 1.36 53.59
CA TRP A 184 -25.80 1.15 54.32
C TRP A 184 -24.79 2.23 53.95
N ARG A 185 -24.28 2.83 55.04
CA ARG A 185 -23.32 3.93 55.24
C ARG A 185 -22.41 4.35 54.09
#